data_AF-A0A0P7ZC18-F1
#
_entry.id   AF-A0A0P7ZC18-F1
#
_cell.length_a   1.000
_cell.length_b   1.000
_cell.length_c   1.000
_cell.angle_alpha   90.00
_cell.angle_beta   90.00
_cell.angle_gamma   90.00
#
_symmetry.space_group_name_H-M   'P 1'
#
loop_
_entity.id
_entity.type
_entity.pdbx_description
1 polymer ?
#
loop_
_entity_poly.entity_id
_entity_poly.type
_entity_poly.pdbx_seq_one_letter_code
_entity_poly.pdbx_strand_id
1 'polypeptide(L)'
;MIELAREQKMGLDKWLGKQGIGVSPMYESLMELCGITEYTVINPYTPTEEEHDRIQEMGVLVISKGYKERVSKIFDGRIIEIQATTFEDIINSINILAEYASKRKVRESIQYISELKDEYIDKANFITAKVMPQTEMISRMINEMGLGISGDGIRIAPDYGTSSEGKEIGTGADILIPTHKNAEKDVVKRICQRYDAVIEGLKKGKNVK
;
A
#
# COMPACT_ATOMS: atom_id res chain seq x y z
N MET A 1 -1.68 -30.84 -5.41
CA MET A 1 -2.64 -30.62 -4.29
C MET A 1 -3.12 -29.16 -4.22
N ILE A 2 -2.25 -28.16 -4.27
CA ILE A 2 -2.65 -26.72 -4.21
C ILE A 2 -3.41 -26.26 -5.46
N GLU A 3 -3.01 -26.74 -6.64
CA GLU A 3 -3.57 -26.32 -7.94
C GLU A 3 -5.01 -26.81 -8.15
N LEU A 4 -5.29 -28.09 -7.85
CA LEU A 4 -6.65 -28.65 -7.85
C LEU A 4 -7.58 -27.95 -6.84
N ALA A 5 -7.08 -27.56 -5.66
CA ALA A 5 -7.89 -26.85 -4.67
C ALA A 5 -8.23 -25.41 -5.12
N ARG A 6 -7.36 -24.77 -5.90
CA ARG A 6 -7.60 -23.45 -6.51
C ARG A 6 -8.60 -23.55 -7.65
N GLU A 7 -8.45 -24.52 -8.54
CA GLU A 7 -9.39 -24.76 -9.65
C GLU A 7 -10.80 -25.10 -9.15
N GLN A 8 -10.93 -25.89 -8.07
CA GLN A 8 -12.22 -26.20 -7.47
C GLN A 8 -12.89 -24.98 -6.83
N LYS A 9 -12.13 -24.09 -6.18
CA LYS A 9 -12.67 -22.83 -5.62
C LYS A 9 -13.15 -21.88 -6.71
N MET A 10 -12.33 -21.65 -7.73
CA MET A 10 -12.71 -20.84 -8.89
C MET A 10 -13.92 -21.42 -9.64
N GLY A 11 -14.06 -22.75 -9.67
CA GLY A 11 -15.22 -23.43 -10.24
C GLY A 11 -16.51 -23.21 -9.45
N LEU A 12 -16.46 -23.16 -8.12
CA LEU A 12 -17.60 -22.85 -7.25
C LEU A 12 -18.04 -21.37 -7.38
N ASP A 13 -17.08 -20.43 -7.42
CA ASP A 13 -17.37 -19.00 -7.57
C ASP A 13 -18.02 -18.69 -8.93
N LYS A 14 -17.61 -19.41 -9.99
CA LYS A 14 -18.24 -19.39 -11.32
C LYS A 14 -19.66 -19.95 -11.32
N TRP A 15 -19.95 -20.91 -10.43
CA TRP A 15 -21.27 -21.55 -10.30
C TRP A 15 -22.26 -20.69 -9.49
N LEU A 16 -21.75 -19.77 -8.65
CA LEU A 16 -22.54 -18.82 -7.85
C LEU A 16 -22.84 -17.49 -8.57
N GLY A 17 -22.42 -17.33 -9.83
CA GLY A 17 -22.67 -16.11 -10.61
C GLY A 17 -21.81 -14.90 -10.22
N LYS A 18 -20.90 -15.05 -9.25
CA LYS A 18 -19.98 -13.98 -8.82
C LYS A 18 -18.89 -13.79 -9.86
N GLN A 19 -18.78 -12.60 -10.41
CA GLN A 19 -17.86 -12.27 -11.49
C GLN A 19 -17.20 -10.92 -11.20
N GLY A 20 -15.97 -10.75 -11.68
CA GLY A 20 -15.27 -9.48 -11.60
C GLY A 20 -14.42 -9.28 -10.34
N ILE A 21 -13.59 -8.24 -10.43
CA ILE A 21 -12.64 -7.83 -9.41
C ILE A 21 -13.08 -6.48 -8.85
N GLY A 22 -13.42 -6.43 -7.57
CA GLY A 22 -13.60 -5.18 -6.85
C GLY A 22 -12.26 -4.70 -6.29
N VAL A 23 -11.98 -3.40 -6.37
CA VAL A 23 -10.76 -2.79 -5.81
C VAL A 23 -11.13 -1.58 -4.96
N SER A 24 -10.50 -1.47 -3.79
CA SER A 24 -10.69 -0.28 -2.97
C SER A 24 -10.11 0.96 -3.67
N PRO A 25 -10.73 2.17 -3.56
CA PRO A 25 -10.30 3.36 -4.30
C PRO A 25 -8.81 3.70 -4.15
N MET A 26 -8.21 3.36 -3.00
CA MET A 26 -6.80 3.63 -2.70
C MET A 26 -5.81 2.85 -3.58
N TYR A 27 -6.25 1.76 -4.22
CA TYR A 27 -5.42 0.87 -5.04
C TYR A 27 -5.85 0.85 -6.51
N GLU A 28 -6.69 1.79 -6.95
CA GLU A 28 -7.10 1.85 -8.35
C GLU A 28 -5.90 1.93 -9.31
N SER A 29 -4.94 2.82 -9.04
CA SER A 29 -3.70 2.95 -9.83
C SER A 29 -2.83 1.68 -9.84
N LEU A 30 -2.98 0.78 -8.85
CA LEU A 30 -2.30 -0.52 -8.87
C LEU A 30 -2.85 -1.44 -9.97
N MET A 31 -4.14 -1.32 -10.28
CA MET A 31 -4.78 -2.08 -11.36
C MET A 31 -4.17 -1.69 -12.72
N GLU A 32 -3.95 -0.39 -12.92
CA GLU A 32 -3.29 0.14 -14.13
C GLU A 32 -1.84 -0.37 -14.28
N LEU A 33 -1.07 -0.42 -13.18
CA LEU A 33 0.27 -0.99 -13.16
C LEU A 33 0.27 -2.48 -13.52
N CYS A 34 -0.74 -3.22 -13.06
CA CYS A 34 -0.90 -4.63 -13.42
C CYS A 34 -1.45 -4.81 -14.85
N GLY A 35 -1.94 -3.76 -15.50
CA GLY A 35 -2.65 -3.87 -16.77
C GLY A 35 -3.98 -4.62 -16.66
N ILE A 36 -4.64 -4.53 -15.51
CA ILE A 36 -5.97 -5.09 -15.27
C ILE A 36 -6.99 -4.02 -15.65
N THR A 37 -7.78 -4.26 -16.68
CA THR A 37 -8.73 -3.28 -17.23
C THR A 37 -10.18 -3.55 -16.84
N GLU A 38 -10.50 -4.78 -16.44
CA GLU A 38 -11.85 -5.19 -16.04
C GLU A 38 -11.92 -5.27 -14.52
N TYR A 39 -12.23 -4.15 -13.88
CA TYR A 39 -12.42 -4.05 -12.44
C TYR A 39 -13.47 -3.00 -12.08
N THR A 40 -13.94 -3.07 -10.83
CA THR A 40 -14.89 -2.12 -10.27
C THR A 40 -14.30 -1.46 -9.03
N VAL A 41 -14.29 -0.12 -9.00
CA VAL A 41 -13.91 0.61 -7.77
C VAL A 41 -15.07 0.54 -6.77
N ILE A 42 -14.78 0.06 -5.56
CA ILE A 42 -15.78 -0.13 -4.51
C ILE A 42 -15.18 0.07 -3.12
N ASN A 43 -15.92 0.63 -2.16
CA ASN A 43 -15.44 0.78 -0.78
C ASN A 43 -15.98 -0.33 0.14
N PRO A 44 -15.21 -1.40 0.39
CA PRO A 44 -15.67 -2.51 1.23
C PRO A 44 -15.54 -2.24 2.73
N TYR A 45 -15.01 -1.07 3.13
CA TYR A 45 -14.77 -0.78 4.54
C TYR A 45 -16.03 -0.26 5.23
N THR A 46 -16.72 0.68 4.59
CA THR A 46 -17.96 1.29 5.08
C THR A 46 -18.94 1.41 3.92
N PRO A 47 -19.42 0.26 3.40
CA PRO A 47 -20.29 0.26 2.23
C PRO A 47 -21.64 0.92 2.54
N THR A 48 -22.17 1.65 1.57
CA THR A 48 -23.60 1.98 1.51
C THR A 48 -24.44 0.73 1.19
N GLU A 49 -25.77 0.82 1.27
CA GLU A 49 -26.66 -0.29 0.85
C GLU A 49 -26.44 -0.67 -0.62
N GLU A 50 -26.27 0.31 -1.51
CA GLU A 50 -25.96 0.06 -2.94
C GLU A 50 -24.58 -0.58 -3.14
N GLU A 51 -23.58 -0.20 -2.34
CA GLU A 51 -22.26 -0.83 -2.39
C GLU A 51 -22.29 -2.26 -1.84
N HIS A 52 -23.17 -2.56 -0.89
CA HIS A 52 -23.34 -3.90 -0.35
C HIS A 52 -23.75 -4.91 -1.44
N ASP A 53 -24.74 -4.58 -2.26
CA ASP A 53 -25.18 -5.45 -3.35
C ASP A 53 -24.06 -5.66 -4.37
N ARG A 54 -23.38 -4.58 -4.75
CA ARG A 54 -22.23 -4.65 -5.67
C ARG A 54 -21.07 -5.47 -5.12
N ILE A 55 -20.80 -5.43 -3.81
CA ILE A 55 -19.78 -6.26 -3.16
C ILE A 55 -20.15 -7.75 -3.29
N GLN A 56 -21.42 -8.09 -3.11
CA GLN A 56 -21.91 -9.48 -3.17
C GLN A 56 -21.78 -10.10 -4.57
N GLU A 57 -21.80 -9.28 -5.61
CA GLU A 57 -21.62 -9.74 -7.00
C GLU A 57 -20.15 -10.05 -7.35
N MET A 58 -19.18 -9.58 -6.57
CA MET A 58 -17.76 -9.73 -6.90
C MET A 58 -17.25 -11.14 -6.62
N GLY A 59 -16.36 -11.65 -7.48
CA GLY A 59 -15.62 -12.89 -7.20
C GLY A 59 -14.35 -12.65 -6.38
N VAL A 60 -13.73 -11.48 -6.55
CA VAL A 60 -12.47 -11.11 -5.90
C VAL A 60 -12.57 -9.68 -5.37
N LEU A 61 -12.06 -9.43 -4.16
CA LEU A 61 -11.84 -8.09 -3.62
C LEU A 61 -10.36 -7.83 -3.34
N VAL A 62 -9.86 -6.70 -3.83
CA VAL A 62 -8.52 -6.17 -3.60
C VAL A 62 -8.60 -5.04 -2.59
N ILE A 63 -8.07 -5.27 -1.37
CA ILE A 63 -8.24 -4.39 -0.21
C ILE A 63 -6.92 -4.14 0.52
N SER A 64 -6.92 -3.18 1.43
CA SER A 64 -5.78 -2.89 2.31
C SER A 64 -5.54 -4.07 3.26
N LYS A 65 -4.27 -4.44 3.44
CA LYS A 65 -3.90 -5.43 4.46
C LYS A 65 -4.35 -5.02 5.86
N GLY A 66 -4.86 -5.99 6.61
CA GLY A 66 -5.42 -5.83 7.95
C GLY A 66 -6.95 -5.69 7.97
N TYR A 67 -7.61 -5.60 6.82
CA TYR A 67 -9.07 -5.44 6.73
C TYR A 67 -9.83 -6.72 6.40
N LYS A 68 -9.13 -7.85 6.15
CA LYS A 68 -9.77 -9.11 5.77
C LYS A 68 -10.87 -9.54 6.74
N GLU A 69 -10.60 -9.56 8.06
CA GLU A 69 -11.60 -10.01 9.04
C GLU A 69 -12.88 -9.16 9.00
N ARG A 70 -12.73 -7.84 8.86
CA ARG A 70 -13.87 -6.91 8.74
C ARG A 70 -14.66 -7.16 7.46
N VAL A 71 -13.98 -7.27 6.33
CA VAL A 71 -14.61 -7.45 5.01
C VAL A 71 -15.25 -8.83 4.89
N SER A 72 -14.65 -9.86 5.50
CA SER A 72 -15.21 -11.23 5.51
C SER A 72 -16.56 -11.36 6.20
N LYS A 73 -17.01 -10.36 6.96
CA LYS A 73 -18.36 -10.34 7.56
C LYS A 73 -19.45 -10.06 6.52
N ILE A 74 -19.08 -9.45 5.40
CA ILE A 74 -20.00 -8.94 4.38
C ILE A 74 -19.62 -9.41 2.97
N PHE A 75 -18.64 -10.29 2.86
CA PHE A 75 -18.11 -10.81 1.60
C PHE A 75 -17.49 -12.19 1.82
N ASP A 76 -17.87 -13.14 0.99
CA ASP A 76 -17.54 -14.56 1.06
C ASP A 76 -16.69 -15.06 -0.12
N GLY A 77 -16.40 -14.18 -1.09
CA GLY A 77 -15.49 -14.48 -2.20
C GLY A 77 -14.00 -14.38 -1.82
N ARG A 78 -13.12 -14.31 -2.83
CA ARG A 78 -11.67 -14.25 -2.61
C ARG A 78 -11.23 -12.85 -2.19
N ILE A 79 -10.64 -12.72 -1.01
CA ILE A 79 -10.02 -11.48 -0.54
C ILE A 79 -8.51 -11.52 -0.82
N ILE A 80 -8.02 -10.49 -1.50
CA ILE A 80 -6.60 -10.22 -1.74
C ILE A 80 -6.21 -8.97 -0.96
N GLU A 81 -5.33 -9.14 0.02
CA GLU A 81 -4.79 -8.04 0.81
C GLU A 81 -3.50 -7.49 0.19
N ILE A 82 -3.46 -6.18 0.02
CA ILE A 82 -2.39 -5.43 -0.65
C ILE A 82 -1.72 -4.48 0.36
N GLN A 83 -0.41 -4.28 0.18
CA GLN A 83 0.35 -3.25 0.88
C GLN A 83 0.93 -2.26 -0.13
N ALA A 84 1.07 -1.00 0.28
CA ALA A 84 1.68 0.04 -0.54
C ALA A 84 2.36 1.09 0.35
N THR A 85 3.14 0.61 1.33
CA THR A 85 3.93 1.47 2.21
C THR A 85 5.31 1.75 1.62
N THR A 86 5.92 0.76 0.98
CA THR A 86 7.25 0.84 0.37
C THR A 86 7.24 0.36 -1.09
N PHE A 87 8.27 0.64 -1.87
CA PHE A 87 8.36 0.17 -3.25
C PHE A 87 8.35 -1.37 -3.31
N GLU A 88 9.02 -2.03 -2.35
CA GLU A 88 8.97 -3.48 -2.19
C GLU A 88 7.54 -3.99 -1.93
N ASP A 89 6.73 -3.25 -1.16
CA ASP A 89 5.32 -3.60 -0.98
C ASP A 89 4.54 -3.59 -2.28
N ILE A 90 4.75 -2.58 -3.13
CA ILE A 90 4.06 -2.51 -4.42
C ILE A 90 4.52 -3.64 -5.33
N ILE A 91 5.82 -3.93 -5.41
CA ILE A 91 6.34 -5.06 -6.21
C ILE A 91 5.70 -6.37 -5.77
N ASN A 92 5.68 -6.64 -4.45
CA ASN A 92 5.03 -7.82 -3.91
C ASN A 92 3.53 -7.86 -4.22
N SER A 93 2.87 -6.72 -4.15
CA SER A 93 1.44 -6.58 -4.48
C SER A 93 1.15 -6.83 -5.97
N ILE A 94 2.01 -6.35 -6.87
CA ILE A 94 1.93 -6.66 -8.31
C ILE A 94 2.11 -8.17 -8.54
N ASN A 95 3.06 -8.80 -7.85
CA ASN A 95 3.28 -10.25 -7.96
C ASN A 95 2.07 -11.07 -7.46
N ILE A 96 1.38 -10.61 -6.41
CA ILE A 96 0.13 -11.24 -5.95
C ILE A 96 -0.97 -11.13 -7.01
N LEU A 97 -1.08 -9.97 -7.66
CA LEU A 97 -2.08 -9.72 -8.70
C LEU A 97 -1.72 -10.30 -10.07
N ALA A 98 -0.51 -10.86 -10.23
CA ALA A 98 0.03 -11.31 -11.50
C ALA A 98 -0.84 -12.35 -12.22
N GLU A 99 -1.65 -13.12 -11.49
CA GLU A 99 -2.58 -14.10 -12.07
C GLU A 99 -3.75 -13.47 -12.86
N TYR A 100 -4.08 -12.21 -12.57
CA TYR A 100 -5.12 -11.43 -13.26
C TYR A 100 -4.54 -10.43 -14.26
N ALA A 101 -3.22 -10.29 -14.26
CA ALA A 101 -2.51 -9.16 -14.85
C ALA A 101 -1.93 -9.47 -16.23
N SER A 102 -1.62 -8.40 -16.98
CA SER A 102 -0.84 -8.53 -18.22
C SER A 102 0.62 -8.78 -17.87
N LYS A 103 1.17 -9.93 -18.31
CA LYS A 103 2.59 -10.29 -18.09
C LYS A 103 3.57 -9.21 -18.57
N ARG A 104 3.24 -8.51 -19.66
CA ARG A 104 4.04 -7.41 -20.18
C ARG A 104 4.03 -6.22 -19.21
N LYS A 105 2.83 -5.78 -18.79
CA LYS A 105 2.67 -4.67 -17.84
C LYS A 105 3.31 -4.96 -16.49
N VAL A 106 3.12 -6.17 -15.95
CA VAL A 106 3.77 -6.62 -14.71
C VAL A 106 5.29 -6.43 -14.78
N ARG A 107 5.93 -6.87 -15.87
CA ARG A 107 7.38 -6.72 -16.05
C ARG A 107 7.80 -5.26 -16.13
N GLU A 108 7.12 -4.47 -16.95
CA GLU A 108 7.38 -3.03 -17.12
C GLU A 108 7.24 -2.28 -15.80
N SER A 109 6.18 -2.55 -15.03
CA SER A 109 5.92 -1.90 -13.76
C SER A 109 6.92 -2.32 -12.68
N ILE A 110 7.26 -3.60 -12.57
CA ILE A 110 8.29 -4.05 -11.61
C ILE A 110 9.64 -3.39 -11.92
N GLN A 111 10.03 -3.31 -13.20
CA GLN A 111 11.26 -2.64 -13.59
C GLN A 111 11.24 -1.16 -13.20
N TYR A 112 10.19 -0.43 -13.60
CA TYR A 112 10.01 0.99 -13.26
C TYR A 112 10.07 1.26 -11.75
N ILE A 113 9.38 0.43 -10.95
CA ILE A 113 9.36 0.60 -9.49
C ILE A 113 10.72 0.27 -8.87
N SER A 114 11.44 -0.72 -9.41
CA SER A 114 12.79 -1.07 -8.95
C SER A 114 13.77 0.06 -9.23
N GLU A 115 13.71 0.67 -10.42
CA GLU A 115 14.53 1.83 -10.78
C GLU A 115 14.26 3.03 -9.85
N LEU A 116 12.99 3.30 -9.53
CA LEU A 116 12.63 4.33 -8.55
C LEU A 116 13.16 4.02 -7.15
N LYS A 117 13.04 2.76 -6.71
CA LYS A 117 13.56 2.32 -5.41
C LYS A 117 15.05 2.60 -5.30
N ASP A 118 15.82 2.23 -6.33
CA ASP A 118 17.26 2.47 -6.39
C ASP A 118 17.59 3.97 -6.36
N GLU A 119 16.85 4.80 -7.12
CA GLU A 119 17.00 6.26 -7.09
C GLU A 119 16.79 6.84 -5.68
N TYR A 120 15.81 6.35 -4.94
CA TYR A 120 15.54 6.83 -3.58
C TYR A 120 16.58 6.36 -2.55
N ILE A 121 17.11 5.14 -2.70
CA ILE A 121 18.25 4.67 -1.92
C ILE A 121 19.47 5.56 -2.19
N ASP A 122 19.74 5.89 -3.46
CA ASP A 122 20.85 6.76 -3.83
C ASP A 122 20.72 8.18 -3.28
N LYS A 123 19.50 8.74 -3.31
CA LYS A 123 19.22 10.04 -2.67
C LYS A 123 19.46 10.01 -1.15
N ALA A 124 19.18 8.87 -0.51
CA ALA A 124 19.34 8.70 0.94
C ALA A 124 20.79 8.39 1.35
N ASN A 125 21.63 7.85 0.47
CA ASN A 125 23.01 7.42 0.77
C ASN A 125 23.90 8.50 1.41
N PHE A 126 23.65 9.79 1.13
CA PHE A 126 24.43 10.91 1.71
C PHE A 126 23.85 11.46 3.02
N ILE A 127 22.79 10.85 3.55
CA ILE A 127 22.14 11.24 4.80
C ILE A 127 22.74 10.43 5.94
N THR A 128 23.56 11.09 6.75
CA THR A 128 24.21 10.49 7.93
C THR A 128 23.40 10.67 9.22
N ALA A 129 22.35 11.50 9.19
CA ALA A 129 21.49 11.72 10.34
C ALA A 129 20.74 10.42 10.68
N LYS A 130 20.76 10.04 11.95
CA LYS A 130 19.96 8.91 12.43
C LYS A 130 18.53 9.34 12.73
N VAL A 131 17.58 8.43 12.55
CA VAL A 131 16.16 8.70 12.72
C VAL A 131 15.55 7.79 13.79
N MET A 132 14.49 8.28 14.44
CA MET A 132 13.66 7.54 15.37
C MET A 132 12.25 7.38 14.78
N PRO A 133 11.97 6.30 14.04
CA PRO A 133 10.64 6.06 13.46
C PRO A 133 9.61 5.83 14.58
N GLN A 134 8.47 6.53 14.51
CA GLN A 134 7.43 6.47 15.55
C GLN A 134 6.38 5.37 15.30
N THR A 135 6.39 4.74 14.12
CA THR A 135 5.47 3.65 13.78
C THR A 135 6.17 2.60 12.92
N GLU A 136 5.62 1.39 12.87
CA GLU A 136 6.11 0.33 11.97
C GLU A 136 6.10 0.77 10.51
N MET A 137 5.05 1.50 10.07
CA MET A 137 4.97 2.05 8.72
C MET A 137 6.22 2.88 8.38
N ILE A 138 6.61 3.80 9.28
CA ILE A 138 7.78 4.65 9.08
C ILE A 138 9.05 3.79 9.14
N SER A 139 9.18 2.88 10.11
CA SER A 139 10.35 1.98 10.21
C SER A 139 10.62 1.23 8.92
N ARG A 140 9.56 0.73 8.25
CA ARG A 140 9.69 0.02 6.96
C ARG A 140 10.20 0.93 5.85
N MET A 141 9.70 2.17 5.77
CA MET A 141 10.20 3.14 4.80
C MET A 141 11.68 3.50 5.04
N ILE A 142 12.05 3.74 6.30
CA ILE A 142 13.42 4.07 6.70
C ILE A 142 14.38 2.93 6.36
N ASN A 143 13.98 1.69 6.63
CA ASN A 143 14.77 0.51 6.30
C ASN A 143 14.95 0.34 4.78
N GLU A 144 13.91 0.58 3.97
CA GLU A 144 14.03 0.46 2.50
C GLU A 144 14.99 1.50 1.92
N MET A 145 15.02 2.72 2.47
CA MET A 145 15.99 3.76 2.09
C MET A 145 17.40 3.56 2.67
N GLY A 146 17.62 2.55 3.52
CA GLY A 146 18.92 2.30 4.15
C GLY A 146 19.35 3.34 5.20
N LEU A 147 18.39 4.10 5.76
CA LEU A 147 18.68 5.15 6.74
C LEU A 147 18.95 4.56 8.13
N GLY A 148 19.92 5.14 8.85
CA GLY A 148 20.29 4.67 10.18
C GLY A 148 19.24 4.96 11.25
N ILE A 149 18.89 3.97 12.08
CA ILE A 149 17.93 4.11 13.19
C ILE A 149 18.66 4.30 14.53
N SER A 150 18.14 5.19 15.38
CA SER A 150 18.62 5.40 16.76
C SER A 150 17.51 5.90 17.69
N GLY A 151 17.59 5.59 18.98
CA GLY A 151 16.64 6.05 20.00
C GLY A 151 16.72 7.54 20.33
N ASP A 152 17.80 8.21 19.93
CA ASP A 152 18.03 9.65 20.02
C ASP A 152 17.99 10.35 18.65
N GLY A 153 17.52 9.64 17.61
CA GLY A 153 17.43 10.15 16.25
C GLY A 153 16.28 11.14 16.03
N ILE A 154 16.27 11.76 14.85
CA ILE A 154 15.20 12.66 14.39
C ILE A 154 13.88 11.90 14.35
N ARG A 155 12.86 12.42 15.01
CA ARG A 155 11.55 11.77 15.16
C ARG A 155 10.75 11.91 13.88
N ILE A 156 10.39 10.77 13.29
CA ILE A 156 9.59 10.73 12.06
C ILE A 156 8.28 10.01 12.35
N ALA A 157 7.16 10.67 12.08
CA ALA A 157 5.83 10.15 12.31
C ALA A 157 4.91 10.42 11.11
N PRO A 158 3.84 9.64 10.93
CA PRO A 158 2.77 10.01 10.01
C PRO A 158 1.98 11.23 10.54
N ASP A 159 1.31 11.95 9.64
CA ASP A 159 0.53 13.15 9.93
C ASP A 159 -0.89 12.89 10.46
N TYR A 160 -1.27 11.63 10.70
CA TYR A 160 -2.50 11.32 11.40
C TYR A 160 -2.30 11.45 12.92
N GLY A 161 -3.02 12.38 13.54
CA GLY A 161 -2.86 12.74 14.96
C GLY A 161 -3.14 11.63 15.97
N THR A 162 -3.84 10.56 15.56
CA THR A 162 -4.19 9.45 16.45
C THR A 162 -4.25 8.14 15.66
N SER A 163 -3.62 7.08 16.17
CA SER A 163 -3.75 5.71 15.61
C SER A 163 -5.17 5.15 15.72
N SER A 164 -5.42 4.05 15.01
CA SER A 164 -6.59 3.19 15.20
C SER A 164 -6.75 2.63 16.62
N GLU A 165 -5.69 2.66 17.44
CA GLU A 165 -5.70 2.24 18.85
C GLU A 165 -5.87 3.41 19.83
N GLY A 166 -6.14 4.63 19.34
CA GLY A 166 -6.34 5.80 20.21
C GLY A 166 -5.05 6.44 20.74
N LYS A 167 -3.86 5.96 20.33
CA LYS A 167 -2.57 6.56 20.70
C LYS A 167 -2.33 7.82 19.88
N GLU A 168 -1.98 8.93 20.54
CA GLU A 168 -1.49 10.14 19.86
C GLU A 168 -0.23 9.83 19.06
N ILE A 169 -0.23 10.23 17.78
CA ILE A 169 0.90 10.06 16.86
C ILE A 169 1.16 11.41 16.18
N GLY A 170 2.44 11.75 16.02
CA GLY A 170 2.86 13.01 15.39
C GLY A 170 3.07 14.17 16.37
N THR A 171 2.55 14.10 17.60
CA THR A 171 2.85 15.09 18.66
C THR A 171 4.36 15.08 18.97
N GLY A 172 5.05 16.17 18.62
CA GLY A 172 6.49 16.31 18.85
C GLY A 172 7.40 15.53 17.88
N ALA A 173 6.88 15.19 16.69
CA ALA A 173 7.71 14.70 15.59
C ALA A 173 8.44 15.85 14.89
N ASP A 174 9.69 15.61 14.49
CA ASP A 174 10.49 16.58 13.74
C ASP A 174 10.09 16.59 12.25
N ILE A 175 9.66 15.43 11.74
CA ILE A 175 9.23 15.23 10.35
C ILE A 175 7.88 14.51 10.35
N LEU A 176 6.91 15.10 9.65
CA LEU A 176 5.58 14.53 9.43
C LEU A 176 5.43 14.01 8.00
N ILE A 177 4.93 12.78 7.87
CA ILE A 177 4.76 12.08 6.61
C ILE A 177 3.27 12.04 6.22
N PRO A 178 2.90 12.45 4.99
CA PRO A 178 1.50 12.56 4.60
C PRO A 178 0.76 11.22 4.54
N THR A 179 -0.45 11.21 5.08
CA THR A 179 -1.37 10.07 5.11
C THR A 179 -2.81 10.46 4.78
N HIS A 180 -3.64 9.46 4.49
CA HIS A 180 -5.07 9.62 4.19
C HIS A 180 -5.34 10.74 3.17
N LYS A 181 -6.08 11.79 3.56
CA LYS A 181 -6.51 12.90 2.70
C LYS A 181 -5.38 13.79 2.19
N ASN A 182 -4.22 13.77 2.85
CA ASN A 182 -3.05 14.59 2.49
C ASN A 182 -2.09 13.85 1.55
N ALA A 183 -2.38 12.58 1.26
CA ALA A 183 -1.54 11.71 0.46
C ALA A 183 -2.04 11.62 -0.99
N GLU A 184 -1.10 11.45 -1.92
CA GLU A 184 -1.42 11.18 -3.33
C GLU A 184 -2.33 9.95 -3.50
N LYS A 185 -3.22 10.03 -4.49
CA LYS A 185 -4.13 8.92 -4.83
C LYS A 185 -3.39 7.80 -5.55
N ASP A 186 -2.45 8.16 -6.44
CA ASP A 186 -1.61 7.21 -7.14
C ASP A 186 -0.66 6.49 -6.17
N VAL A 187 -0.63 5.16 -6.22
CA VAL A 187 0.11 4.35 -5.24
C VAL A 187 1.61 4.61 -5.28
N VAL A 188 2.20 4.82 -6.47
CA VAL A 188 3.64 5.06 -6.63
C VAL A 188 3.97 6.49 -6.21
N LYS A 189 3.23 7.49 -6.70
CA LYS A 189 3.42 8.90 -6.33
C LYS A 189 3.28 9.12 -4.84
N ARG A 190 2.37 8.38 -4.18
CA ARG A 190 2.22 8.41 -2.72
C ARG A 190 3.45 7.94 -1.98
N ILE A 191 4.14 6.91 -2.48
CA ILE A 191 5.40 6.46 -1.87
C ILE A 191 6.48 7.50 -2.11
N CYS A 192 6.62 8.00 -3.34
CA CYS A 192 7.55 9.07 -3.67
C CYS A 192 7.36 10.30 -2.76
N GLN A 193 6.12 10.79 -2.63
CA GLN A 193 5.77 11.92 -1.77
C GLN A 193 6.21 11.72 -0.31
N ARG A 194 6.03 10.51 0.22
CA ARG A 194 6.41 10.17 1.59
C ARG A 194 7.93 10.08 1.76
N TYR A 195 8.63 9.54 0.76
CA TYR A 195 10.08 9.42 0.77
C TYR A 195 10.73 10.80 0.63
N ASP A 196 10.19 11.66 -0.25
CA ASP A 196 10.58 13.06 -0.39
C ASP A 196 10.40 13.82 0.93
N ALA A 197 9.27 13.62 1.63
CA ALA A 197 9.05 14.26 2.93
C ALA A 197 10.11 13.86 3.98
N VAL A 198 10.53 12.58 3.99
CA VAL A 198 11.65 12.13 4.84
C VAL A 198 12.95 12.81 4.42
N ILE A 199 13.34 12.66 3.16
CA ILE A 199 14.64 13.13 2.64
C ILE A 199 14.78 14.65 2.81
N GLU A 200 13.77 15.42 2.43
CA GLU A 200 13.80 16.87 2.53
C GLU A 200 13.72 17.36 3.97
N GLY A 201 12.96 16.66 4.84
CA GLY A 201 12.98 16.93 6.28
C GLY A 201 14.37 16.76 6.87
N LEU A 202 15.07 15.68 6.51
CA LEU A 202 16.43 15.38 6.99
C LEU A 202 17.48 16.35 6.43
N LYS A 203 17.32 16.81 5.17
CA LYS A 203 18.20 17.84 4.59
C LYS A 203 18.03 19.19 5.29
N LYS A 204 16.80 19.62 5.58
CA LYS A 204 16.55 20.88 6.31
C LYS A 204 17.11 20.85 7.73
N GLY A 205 17.03 19.69 8.40
CA GLY A 205 17.62 19.49 9.72
C GLY A 205 19.15 19.64 9.77
N LYS A 206 19.86 19.49 8.65
CA LYS A 206 21.31 19.74 8.56
C LYS A 206 21.69 21.22 8.66
N ASN A 207 20.78 22.15 8.35
CA ASN A 207 21.05 23.59 8.29
C ASN A 207 20.73 24.35 9.59
N VAL A 208 20.31 23.65 10.65
CA VAL A 208 19.87 24.26 11.94
C VAL A 208 20.77 23.81 13.10
N LYS A 209 22.07 23.60 12.84
CA LYS A 209 23.08 23.41 13.89
C LYS A 209 24.21 24.41 13.74
#